data_AF-A0A846D0N7-F1
#
_entry.id   AF-A0A846D0N7-F1
#
_cell.length_a   1.000
_cell.length_b   1.000
_cell.length_c   1.000
_cell.angle_alpha   90.00
_cell.angle_beta   90.00
_cell.angle_gamma   90.00
#
_symmetry.space_group_name_H-M   'P 1'
#
loop_
_entity.id
_entity.type
_entity.pdbx_description
1 polymer ?
#
loop_
_entity_poly.entity_id
_entity_poly.type
_entity_poly.pdbx_seq_one_letter_code
_entity_poly.pdbx_strand_id
1 'polypeptide(L)'
;MDDYISKPVRREALSTALNKCSFPATETIVKQEKAPAPELEIAIDKAVLQELKEMAGDAPEMVVEIIDCYLEDTPILLDEISQAIEQLQPELLRKSAHTMKSSSASIGATKLSELCKNLEFIGRGGTTEGANVILSQAKAEYERVETALRYELQTYM
;
A
#
# COMPACT_ATOMS: atom_id res chain seq x y z
N MET A 1 49.89 -0.40 -5.71
CA MET A 1 48.61 -0.13 -6.42
C MET A 1 47.51 -0.44 -5.43
N ASP A 2 47.21 0.52 -4.55
CA ASP A 2 46.12 0.43 -3.56
C ASP A 2 45.74 1.88 -3.22
N ASP A 3 44.84 2.46 -4.02
CA ASP A 3 44.33 3.80 -3.79
C ASP A 3 42.89 3.89 -4.30
N TYR A 4 41.94 3.39 -3.48
CA TYR A 4 40.58 3.90 -3.53
C TYR A 4 39.94 3.88 -2.13
N ILE A 5 40.31 4.90 -1.35
CA ILE A 5 39.50 5.37 -0.23
C ILE A 5 38.55 6.43 -0.79
N SER A 6 37.25 6.33 -0.51
CA SER A 6 36.53 7.36 0.28
C SER A 6 35.02 7.29 0.04
N LYS A 7 34.35 6.47 0.87
CA LYS A 7 33.39 6.91 1.89
C LYS A 7 32.59 5.67 2.33
N PRO A 8 32.83 5.12 3.54
CA PRO A 8 31.92 4.14 4.07
C PRO A 8 30.63 4.88 4.38
N VAL A 9 29.56 4.60 3.63
CA VAL A 9 28.22 4.94 4.12
C VAL A 9 28.06 4.13 5.39
N ARG A 10 28.16 4.85 6.52
CA ARG A 10 28.07 4.34 7.88
C ARG A 10 26.86 3.42 8.00
N ARG A 11 27.14 2.12 8.07
CA ARG A 11 26.16 1.04 8.32
C ARG A 11 25.65 1.01 9.77
N GLU A 12 25.81 2.10 10.53
CA GLU A 12 25.48 2.17 11.96
C GLU A 12 24.45 3.26 12.30
N ALA A 13 23.76 3.84 11.32
CA ALA A 13 22.68 4.81 11.57
C ALA A 13 21.31 4.39 11.02
N LEU A 14 21.12 3.12 10.63
CA LEU A 14 19.84 2.61 10.13
C LEU A 14 19.16 1.58 11.04
N SER A 15 19.74 1.28 12.21
CA SER A 15 19.15 0.36 13.20
C SER A 15 18.25 1.07 14.22
N THR A 16 18.26 2.40 14.29
CA THR A 16 17.42 3.14 15.25
C THR A 16 16.00 3.41 14.76
N ALA A 17 15.75 3.38 13.44
CA ALA A 17 14.42 3.61 12.88
C ALA A 17 13.52 2.35 12.84
N LEU A 18 14.11 1.16 12.99
CA LEU A 18 13.39 -0.13 12.88
C LEU A 18 12.89 -0.70 14.21
N ASN A 19 13.16 -0.04 15.35
CA ASN A 19 12.71 -0.48 16.68
C ASN A 19 11.36 0.13 17.14
N LYS A 20 10.64 0.85 16.27
CA LYS A 20 9.35 1.47 16.64
C LYS A 20 8.10 0.65 16.30
N CYS A 21 8.25 -0.54 15.72
CA CYS A 21 7.13 -1.46 15.51
C CYS A 21 7.43 -2.81 16.17
N SER A 22 7.45 -2.82 17.50
CA SER A 22 7.36 -4.04 18.28
C SER A 22 6.18 -3.87 19.25
N PHE A 23 5.08 -4.55 18.94
CA PHE A 23 4.06 -4.92 19.93
C PHE A 23 4.26 -6.43 20.17
N PRO A 24 4.26 -6.91 21.42
CA PRO A 24 2.97 -7.13 22.08
C PRO A 24 2.92 -6.96 23.62
N ALA A 25 1.69 -6.75 24.11
CA ALA A 25 1.14 -6.96 25.45
C ALA A 25 1.76 -6.13 26.61
N THR A 26 1.00 -5.43 27.46
CA THR A 26 -0.11 -5.93 28.29
C THR A 26 -0.81 -4.74 28.98
N GLU A 27 -2.01 -4.99 29.52
CA GLU A 27 -2.78 -4.20 30.52
C GLU A 27 -3.84 -3.19 30.03
N THR A 28 -5.01 -3.77 29.76
CA THR A 28 -6.28 -3.50 30.46
C THR A 28 -6.52 -2.08 30.99
N ILE A 29 -7.33 -1.31 30.26
CA ILE A 29 -8.34 -0.45 30.90
C ILE A 29 -9.65 -0.64 30.15
N VAL A 30 -10.60 -1.26 30.84
CA VAL A 30 -12.00 -1.35 30.45
C VAL A 30 -12.58 0.06 30.43
N LYS A 31 -13.01 0.54 29.26
CA LYS A 31 -14.08 1.53 29.15
C LYS A 31 -15.05 1.13 28.06
N GLN A 32 -16.29 1.16 28.49
CA GLN A 32 -17.49 0.56 27.94
C GLN A 32 -18.05 1.32 26.73
N GLU A 33 -18.60 0.54 25.81
CA GLU A 33 -19.67 0.84 24.85
C GLU A 33 -19.81 2.27 24.31
N LYS A 34 -19.37 2.44 23.07
CA LYS A 34 -20.22 3.07 22.05
C LYS A 34 -19.88 2.41 20.72
N ALA A 35 -20.84 1.71 20.12
CA ALA A 35 -20.71 1.33 18.71
C ALA A 35 -20.46 2.63 17.93
N PRO A 36 -19.33 2.80 17.24
CA PRO A 36 -19.20 3.90 16.32
C PRO A 36 -20.07 3.56 15.11
N ALA A 37 -20.91 4.50 14.71
CA ALA A 37 -21.33 4.62 13.32
C ALA A 37 -20.08 4.59 12.42
N PRO A 38 -20.16 4.17 11.15
CA PRO A 38 -18.98 4.00 10.31
C PRO A 38 -18.32 5.37 10.07
N GLU A 39 -17.41 5.75 10.96
CA GLU A 39 -16.35 6.68 10.64
C GLU A 39 -15.63 6.02 9.48
N LEU A 40 -15.72 6.66 8.32
CA LEU A 40 -14.91 6.36 7.16
C LEU A 40 -13.45 6.35 7.64
N GLU A 41 -12.96 5.19 8.05
CA GLU A 41 -11.52 4.96 8.21
C GLU A 41 -10.93 5.43 6.88
N ILE A 42 -10.20 6.54 6.96
CA ILE A 42 -9.67 7.21 5.78
C ILE A 42 -8.73 6.19 5.13
N ALA A 43 -9.15 5.64 3.99
CA ALA A 43 -8.43 4.56 3.31
C ALA A 43 -7.07 5.02 2.74
N ILE A 44 -6.86 6.33 2.70
CA ILE A 44 -5.64 7.00 2.26
C ILE A 44 -4.97 7.72 3.44
N ASP A 45 -3.68 7.50 3.60
CA ASP A 45 -2.84 8.30 4.48
C ASP A 45 -2.66 9.71 3.91
N LYS A 46 -3.27 10.69 4.58
CA LYS A 46 -3.21 12.10 4.19
C LYS A 46 -1.79 12.67 4.23
N ALA A 47 -0.89 12.15 5.07
CA ALA A 47 0.48 12.63 5.11
C ALA A 47 1.23 12.28 3.82
N VAL A 48 1.07 11.04 3.33
CA VAL A 48 1.68 10.59 2.06
C VAL A 48 1.11 11.39 0.89
N LEU A 49 -0.21 11.60 0.87
CA LEU A 49 -0.84 12.40 -0.15
C LEU A 49 -0.38 13.88 -0.10
N GLN A 50 -0.15 14.43 1.09
CA GLN A 50 0.40 15.77 1.25
C GLN A 50 1.85 15.86 0.75
N GLU A 51 2.68 14.86 1.06
CA GLU A 51 4.05 14.76 0.51
C GLU A 51 4.02 14.71 -1.03
N LEU A 52 3.08 13.96 -1.62
CA LEU A 52 2.91 13.92 -3.08
C LEU A 52 2.58 15.31 -3.66
N LYS A 53 1.72 16.08 -2.98
CA LYS A 53 1.40 17.46 -3.38
C LYS A 53 2.61 18.37 -3.26
N GLU A 54 3.37 18.26 -2.18
CA GLU A 54 4.58 19.05 -1.98
C GLU A 54 5.65 18.74 -3.04
N MET A 55 5.77 17.47 -3.46
CA MET A 55 6.65 17.07 -4.55
C MET A 55 6.20 17.62 -5.91
N ALA A 56 4.89 17.74 -6.15
CA ALA A 56 4.35 18.33 -7.36
C ALA A 56 4.52 19.87 -7.42
N GLY A 57 4.66 20.52 -6.26
CA GLY A 57 4.91 21.96 -6.17
C GLY A 57 3.79 22.79 -6.82
N ASP A 58 4.15 23.62 -7.80
CA ASP A 58 3.21 24.50 -8.52
C ASP A 58 2.44 23.78 -9.66
N ALA A 59 2.56 22.46 -9.79
CA ALA A 59 1.90 21.65 -10.82
C ALA A 59 0.83 20.70 -10.22
N PRO A 60 -0.31 21.22 -9.73
CA PRO A 60 -1.37 20.39 -9.15
C PRO A 60 -1.94 19.35 -10.12
N GLU A 61 -1.88 19.62 -11.44
CA GLU A 61 -2.27 18.67 -12.49
C GLU A 61 -1.47 17.37 -12.46
N MET A 62 -0.20 17.40 -12.02
CA MET A 62 0.61 16.19 -11.87
C MET A 62 0.03 15.26 -10.80
N VAL A 63 -0.51 15.80 -9.71
CA VAL A 63 -1.15 14.99 -8.66
C VAL A 63 -2.41 14.33 -9.19
N VAL A 64 -3.19 15.06 -9.98
CA VAL A 64 -4.39 14.53 -10.65
C VAL A 64 -4.02 13.40 -11.61
N GLU A 65 -3.02 13.59 -12.48
CA GLU A 65 -2.57 12.54 -13.40
C GLU A 65 -2.09 11.28 -12.66
N ILE A 66 -1.35 11.43 -11.56
CA ILE A 66 -0.88 10.30 -10.75
C ILE A 66 -2.07 9.54 -10.14
N ILE A 67 -3.07 10.26 -9.61
CA ILE A 67 -4.27 9.64 -9.05
C ILE A 67 -5.07 8.94 -10.15
N ASP A 68 -5.26 9.56 -11.31
CA ASP A 68 -6.00 8.97 -12.43
C ASP A 68 -5.30 7.71 -12.95
N CYS A 69 -3.98 7.75 -13.19
CA CYS A 69 -3.21 6.56 -13.56
C CYS A 69 -3.36 5.44 -12.52
N TYR A 70 -3.32 5.76 -11.22
CA TYR A 70 -3.53 4.78 -10.16
C TYR A 70 -4.92 4.14 -10.24
N LEU A 71 -5.96 4.94 -10.47
CA LEU A 71 -7.34 4.47 -10.59
C LEU A 71 -7.57 3.62 -11.85
N GLU A 72 -6.85 3.88 -12.93
CA GLU A 72 -6.92 3.09 -14.17
C GLU A 72 -6.14 1.76 -14.09
N ASP A 73 -4.93 1.79 -13.49
CA ASP A 73 -4.05 0.63 -13.43
C ASP A 73 -4.49 -0.41 -12.38
N THR A 74 -5.03 0.05 -11.24
CA THR A 74 -5.32 -0.84 -10.11
C THR A 74 -6.36 -1.93 -10.42
N PRO A 75 -7.48 -1.65 -11.13
CA PRO A 75 -8.43 -2.68 -11.56
C PRO A 75 -7.79 -3.75 -12.47
N ILE A 76 -6.86 -3.34 -13.34
CA ILE A 76 -6.13 -4.26 -14.22
C ILE A 76 -5.25 -5.19 -13.38
N LEU A 77 -4.51 -4.65 -12.41
CA LEU A 77 -3.67 -5.44 -11.50
C LEU A 77 -4.51 -6.38 -10.62
N LEU A 78 -5.68 -5.95 -10.15
CA LEU A 78 -6.61 -6.80 -9.40
C LEU A 78 -7.12 -7.98 -10.24
N ASP A 79 -7.38 -7.76 -11.53
CA ASP A 79 -7.78 -8.82 -12.45
C ASP A 79 -6.63 -9.79 -12.73
N GLU A 80 -5.41 -9.29 -12.98
CA GLU A 80 -4.22 -10.13 -13.13
C GLU A 80 -3.97 -11.01 -11.89
N ILE A 81 -4.13 -10.46 -10.69
CA ILE A 81 -4.03 -11.23 -9.44
C ILE A 81 -5.13 -12.30 -9.38
N SER A 82 -6.36 -11.97 -9.79
CA SER A 82 -7.48 -12.94 -9.86
C SER A 82 -7.13 -14.10 -10.80
N GLN A 83 -6.68 -13.78 -12.02
CA GLN A 83 -6.28 -14.77 -13.01
C GLN A 83 -5.10 -15.62 -12.53
N ALA A 84 -4.11 -15.01 -11.86
CA ALA A 84 -2.98 -15.73 -11.31
C ALA A 84 -3.42 -16.77 -10.26
N ILE A 85 -4.42 -16.44 -9.44
CA ILE A 85 -4.98 -17.36 -8.45
C ILE A 85 -5.74 -18.49 -9.13
N GLU A 86 -6.62 -18.17 -10.08
CA GLU A 86 -7.43 -19.15 -10.83
C GLU A 86 -6.58 -20.13 -11.64
N GLN A 87 -5.49 -19.64 -12.23
CA GLN A 87 -4.58 -20.44 -13.06
C GLN A 87 -3.41 -21.05 -12.26
N LEU A 88 -3.40 -20.90 -10.93
CA LEU A 88 -2.35 -21.41 -10.05
C LEU A 88 -0.93 -20.95 -10.47
N GLN A 89 -0.80 -19.66 -10.83
CA GLN A 89 0.46 -19.04 -11.27
C GLN A 89 1.10 -18.19 -10.16
N PRO A 90 1.89 -18.78 -9.24
CA PRO A 90 2.44 -18.07 -8.09
C PRO A 90 3.42 -16.95 -8.46
N GLU A 91 4.18 -17.10 -9.55
CA GLU A 91 5.09 -16.04 -10.02
C GLU A 91 4.35 -14.84 -10.59
N LEU A 92 3.22 -15.05 -11.26
CA LEU A 92 2.37 -13.96 -11.74
C LEU A 92 1.71 -13.25 -10.56
N LEU A 93 1.17 -14.01 -9.60
CA LEU A 93 0.62 -13.48 -8.35
C LEU A 93 1.64 -12.60 -7.63
N ARG A 94 2.88 -13.07 -7.48
CA ARG A 94 3.98 -12.33 -6.85
C ARG A 94 4.25 -11.01 -7.55
N LYS A 95 4.36 -11.02 -8.88
CA LYS A 95 4.70 -9.83 -9.67
C LYS A 95 3.59 -8.79 -9.64
N SER A 96 2.35 -9.17 -9.94
CA SER A 96 1.22 -8.23 -9.95
C SER A 96 0.97 -7.65 -8.56
N ALA A 97 1.08 -8.47 -7.50
CA ALA A 97 0.99 -7.99 -6.12
C ALA A 97 2.15 -7.05 -5.74
N HIS A 98 3.38 -7.30 -6.19
CA HIS A 98 4.52 -6.42 -5.94
C HIS A 98 4.35 -5.04 -6.58
N THR A 99 3.87 -5.00 -7.82
CA THR A 99 3.55 -3.76 -8.55
C THR A 99 2.47 -2.98 -7.81
N MET A 100 1.35 -3.64 -7.52
CA MET A 100 0.21 -3.02 -6.85
C MET A 100 0.54 -2.53 -5.42
N LYS A 101 1.40 -3.26 -4.69
CA LYS A 101 1.89 -2.86 -3.37
C LYS A 101 2.62 -1.52 -3.41
N SER A 102 3.55 -1.37 -4.36
CA SER A 102 4.39 -0.17 -4.48
C SER A 102 3.55 1.02 -4.93
N SER A 103 2.69 0.80 -5.93
CA SER A 103 1.72 1.79 -6.40
C SER A 103 0.80 2.29 -5.27
N SER A 104 0.25 1.36 -4.48
CA SER A 104 -0.62 1.68 -3.35
C SER A 104 0.10 2.41 -2.21
N ALA A 105 1.38 2.09 -1.97
CA ALA A 105 2.18 2.80 -0.98
C ALA A 105 2.43 4.26 -1.40
N SER A 106 2.71 4.49 -2.69
CA SER A 106 2.97 5.84 -3.22
C SER A 106 1.79 6.80 -3.09
N ILE A 107 0.55 6.28 -3.11
CA ILE A 107 -0.66 7.11 -2.94
C ILE A 107 -1.17 7.14 -1.49
N GLY A 108 -0.50 6.47 -0.57
CA GLY A 108 -0.91 6.39 0.84
C GLY A 108 -2.00 5.36 1.13
N ALA A 109 -2.33 4.47 0.19
CA ALA A 109 -3.25 3.36 0.40
C ALA A 109 -2.59 2.23 1.22
N THR A 110 -2.25 2.53 2.49
CA THR A 110 -1.42 1.68 3.36
C THR A 110 -2.00 0.30 3.57
N LYS A 111 -3.30 0.21 3.86
CA LYS A 111 -3.97 -1.08 4.09
C LYS A 111 -4.01 -1.95 2.83
N LEU A 112 -4.22 -1.33 1.66
CA LEU A 112 -4.17 -2.03 0.38
C LEU A 112 -2.75 -2.53 0.08
N SER A 113 -1.74 -1.70 0.35
CA SER A 113 -0.33 -2.07 0.24
C SER A 113 0.02 -3.28 1.13
N GLU A 114 -0.48 -3.34 2.36
CA GLU A 114 -0.30 -4.48 3.27
C GLU A 114 -0.96 -5.76 2.74
N LEU A 115 -2.16 -5.67 2.18
CA LEU A 115 -2.84 -6.81 1.57
C LEU A 115 -2.06 -7.34 0.35
N CYS A 116 -1.56 -6.43 -0.50
CA CYS A 116 -0.69 -6.78 -1.62
C CYS A 116 0.63 -7.43 -1.16
N LYS A 117 1.21 -6.97 -0.06
CA LYS A 117 2.41 -7.60 0.52
C LYS A 117 2.14 -9.05 0.95
N ASN A 118 0.96 -9.34 1.49
CA ASN A 118 0.58 -10.71 1.87
C ASN A 118 0.38 -11.60 0.63
N LEU A 119 -0.24 -11.08 -0.44
CA LEU A 119 -0.36 -11.77 -1.73
C LEU A 119 1.01 -12.05 -2.36
N GLU A 120 1.92 -11.06 -2.32
CA GLU A 120 3.30 -11.20 -2.78
C GLU A 120 4.05 -12.30 -2.00
N PHE A 121 3.84 -12.37 -0.68
CA PHE A 121 4.44 -13.41 0.16
C PHE A 121 3.94 -14.81 -0.21
N ILE A 122 2.64 -14.97 -0.46
CA ILE A 122 2.05 -16.25 -0.90
C ILE A 122 2.66 -16.68 -2.24
N GLY A 123 2.66 -15.79 -3.24
CA GLY A 123 3.26 -16.06 -4.54
C GLY A 123 4.75 -16.41 -4.45
N ARG A 124 5.51 -15.72 -3.58
CA ARG A 124 6.92 -16.04 -3.31
C ARG A 124 7.10 -17.42 -2.67
N GLY A 125 6.10 -17.92 -1.94
CA GLY A 125 6.06 -19.28 -1.41
C GLY A 125 5.81 -20.36 -2.47
N GLY A 126 5.59 -19.98 -3.74
CA GLY A 126 5.34 -20.92 -4.83
C GLY A 126 3.92 -21.49 -4.84
N THR A 127 2.98 -20.85 -4.15
CA THR A 127 1.57 -21.27 -4.09
C THR A 127 0.62 -20.09 -4.31
N THR A 128 -0.64 -20.39 -4.58
CA THR A 128 -1.76 -19.42 -4.61
C THR A 128 -2.82 -19.76 -3.55
N GLU A 129 -2.59 -20.79 -2.74
CA GLU A 129 -3.51 -21.20 -1.69
C GLU A 129 -3.72 -20.09 -0.65
N GLY A 130 -4.99 -19.83 -0.31
CA GLY A 130 -5.38 -18.78 0.63
C GLY A 130 -5.33 -17.35 0.07
N ALA A 131 -4.79 -17.14 -1.13
CA ALA A 131 -4.71 -15.81 -1.75
C ALA A 131 -6.09 -15.24 -2.11
N ASN A 132 -7.09 -16.09 -2.36
CA ASN A 132 -8.46 -15.69 -2.70
C ASN A 132 -9.14 -14.87 -1.59
N VAL A 133 -8.88 -15.21 -0.32
CA VAL A 133 -9.43 -14.48 0.83
C VAL A 133 -8.82 -13.07 0.88
N ILE A 134 -7.51 -12.96 0.69
CA ILE A 134 -6.79 -11.68 0.72
C ILE A 134 -7.16 -10.84 -0.51
N LEU A 135 -7.32 -11.45 -1.70
CA LEU A 135 -7.81 -10.75 -2.89
C LEU A 135 -9.20 -10.16 -2.67
N SER A 136 -10.10 -10.89 -2.01
CA SER A 136 -11.44 -10.37 -1.70
C SER A 136 -11.37 -9.16 -0.77
N GLN A 137 -10.47 -9.19 0.23
CA GLN A 137 -10.21 -8.05 1.11
C GLN A 137 -9.58 -6.88 0.35
N ALA A 138 -8.65 -7.15 -0.58
CA ALA A 138 -8.00 -6.13 -1.40
C ALA A 138 -8.98 -5.43 -2.33
N LYS A 139 -9.94 -6.15 -2.93
CA LYS A 139 -11.02 -5.57 -3.73
C LYS A 139 -11.89 -4.63 -2.89
N ALA A 140 -12.33 -5.06 -1.71
CA ALA A 140 -13.15 -4.23 -0.82
C ALA A 140 -12.38 -3.01 -0.25
N GLU A 141 -11.07 -3.15 -0.03
CA GLU A 141 -10.21 -2.01 0.34
C GLU A 141 -10.07 -1.03 -0.82
N TYR A 142 -9.86 -1.53 -2.04
CA TYR A 142 -9.72 -0.70 -3.22
C TYR A 142 -10.98 0.15 -3.48
N GLU A 143 -12.19 -0.38 -3.26
CA GLU A 143 -13.42 0.43 -3.38
C GLU A 143 -13.42 1.64 -2.42
N ARG A 144 -12.88 1.48 -1.21
CA ARG A 144 -12.73 2.58 -0.24
C ARG A 144 -11.65 3.57 -0.66
N VAL A 145 -10.52 3.06 -1.17
CA VAL A 145 -9.42 3.87 -1.72
C VAL A 145 -9.90 4.68 -2.91
N GLU A 146 -10.59 4.07 -3.87
CA GLU A 146 -11.17 4.72 -5.03
C GLU A 146 -12.11 5.85 -4.62
N THR A 147 -13.03 5.57 -3.69
CA THR A 147 -13.96 6.59 -3.18
C THR A 147 -13.22 7.78 -2.57
N ALA A 148 -12.18 7.52 -1.77
CA ALA A 148 -11.37 8.56 -1.15
C ALA A 148 -10.58 9.39 -2.18
N LEU A 149 -9.98 8.75 -3.18
CA LEU A 149 -9.23 9.43 -4.23
C LEU A 149 -10.14 10.25 -5.15
N ARG A 150 -11.32 9.74 -5.50
CA ARG A 150 -12.30 10.50 -6.28
C ARG A 150 -12.81 11.73 -5.53
N TYR A 151 -12.98 11.64 -4.21
CA TYR A 151 -13.30 12.80 -3.38
C TYR A 151 -12.14 13.80 -3.36
N GLU A 152 -10.90 13.32 -3.28
CA GLU A 152 -9.72 14.17 -3.33
C GLU A 152 -9.63 14.95 -4.65
N LEU A 153 -9.86 14.29 -5.79
CA LEU A 153 -9.88 14.92 -7.12
C LEU A 153 -10.89 16.07 -7.24
N GLN A 154 -12.02 16.01 -6.54
CA GLN A 154 -12.99 17.11 -6.51
C GLN A 154 -12.43 18.39 -5.86
N THR A 155 -11.38 18.28 -5.05
CA THR A 155 -10.71 19.45 -4.44
C THR A 155 -9.85 20.21 -5.45
N TYR A 156 -9.57 19.62 -6.61
CA TYR A 156 -8.79 20.21 -7.70
C TYR A 156 -9.65 20.82 -8.82
N MET A 157 -10.98 20.68 -8.73
CA MET A 157 -11.95 21.26 -9.67
C MET A 157 -12.47 22.61 -9.16
#